data_AF-Q4SG46-F1
#
_entry.id   AF-Q4SG46-F1
#
_cell.length_a   1.000
_cell.length_b   1.000
_cell.length_c   1.000
_cell.angle_alpha   90.00
_cell.angle_beta   90.00
_cell.angle_gamma   90.00
#
_symmetry.space_group_name_H-M   'P 1'
#
loop_
_entity.id
_entity.type
_entity.pdbx_description
1 polymer ?
#
loop_
_entity_poly.entity_id
_entity_poly.type
_entity_poly.pdbx_seq_one_letter_code
_entity_poly.pdbx_strand_id
1 'polypeptide(L)'
;MSAADWYAHKSLGDGLYWIQERFYQSENRSNIWLLRGSHQDVVIDTGLGLRSLPDYIDAKGLLGEDPQRKNPLLAIATHTHFDHSGGLHQFQQVGVHSAEVDALSSGDNFEMVTWLSDREITEAPSPGWRARHYKVKAVQPTHILQEGDVINLGDRKQTVLHMPGHSRGSICLHDRENKLLFTGDVVYDGHMIDWLPYSHVSDYISSCERLVGLVDSEQVTAGVIVGALS
;
A
#
# COMPACT_ATOMS: atom_id res chain seq x y z
N MET A 1 -22.29 -7.34 -4.49
CA MET A 1 -20.93 -7.73 -4.88
C MET A 1 -20.13 -8.17 -3.65
N SER A 2 -19.52 -9.35 -3.70
CA SER A 2 -18.66 -9.90 -2.64
C SER A 2 -17.22 -9.40 -2.73
N ALA A 3 -16.39 -9.68 -1.73
CA ALA A 3 -14.95 -9.43 -1.81
C ALA A 3 -14.26 -10.28 -2.89
N ALA A 4 -14.73 -11.52 -3.09
CA ALA A 4 -14.22 -12.41 -4.13
C ALA A 4 -14.44 -11.88 -5.56
N ASP A 5 -15.51 -11.10 -5.76
CA ASP A 5 -15.78 -10.42 -7.02
C ASP A 5 -14.92 -9.16 -7.18
N TRP A 6 -14.75 -8.38 -6.10
CA TRP A 6 -14.07 -7.08 -6.13
C TRP A 6 -12.57 -7.17 -6.39
N TYR A 7 -11.91 -8.17 -5.81
CA TYR A 7 -10.46 -8.31 -5.93
C TYR A 7 -10.03 -9.41 -6.92
N ALA A 8 -8.89 -9.21 -7.55
CA ALA A 8 -8.13 -10.21 -8.30
C ALA A 8 -6.71 -10.29 -7.72
N HIS A 9 -6.01 -11.41 -7.93
CA HIS A 9 -4.61 -11.51 -7.58
C HIS A 9 -3.81 -12.32 -8.60
N LYS A 10 -2.50 -12.08 -8.60
CA LYS A 10 -1.49 -12.88 -9.30
C LYS A 10 -0.41 -13.28 -8.28
N SER A 11 -0.07 -14.57 -8.24
CA SER A 11 1.11 -15.02 -7.50
C SER A 11 2.37 -14.70 -8.31
N LEU A 12 3.36 -14.13 -7.64
CA LEU A 12 4.69 -13.87 -8.21
C LEU A 12 5.75 -14.86 -7.71
N GLY A 13 5.35 -15.86 -6.92
CA GLY A 13 6.26 -16.82 -6.29
C GLY A 13 6.66 -16.41 -4.87
N ASP A 14 7.24 -17.36 -4.12
CA ASP A 14 7.83 -17.14 -2.79
C ASP A 14 6.94 -16.40 -1.78
N GLY A 15 5.63 -16.65 -1.86
CA GLY A 15 4.64 -16.04 -0.98
C GLY A 15 4.38 -14.55 -1.25
N LEU A 16 4.80 -14.03 -2.42
CA LEU A 16 4.48 -12.69 -2.89
C LEU A 16 3.27 -12.74 -3.84
N TYR A 17 2.26 -11.92 -3.54
CA TYR A 17 1.06 -11.77 -4.35
C TYR A 17 0.83 -10.31 -4.68
N TRP A 18 0.48 -10.06 -5.93
CA TRP A 18 -0.07 -8.80 -6.39
C TRP A 18 -1.59 -8.88 -6.36
N ILE A 19 -2.27 -7.95 -5.69
CA ILE A 19 -3.71 -7.87 -5.56
C ILE A 19 -4.20 -6.56 -6.21
N GLN A 20 -5.34 -6.62 -6.89
CA GLN A 20 -5.95 -5.48 -7.58
C GLN A 20 -7.45 -5.41 -7.37
N GLU A 21 -8.00 -4.20 -7.39
CA GLU A 21 -9.44 -3.92 -7.39
C GLU A 21 -9.97 -3.92 -8.83
N ARG A 22 -10.81 -4.90 -9.20
CA ARG A 22 -11.27 -5.11 -10.59
C ARG A 22 -12.11 -3.95 -11.13
N PHE A 23 -12.86 -3.32 -10.24
CA PHE A 23 -13.85 -2.30 -10.58
C PHE A 23 -13.38 -0.88 -10.29
N TYR A 24 -12.12 -0.71 -9.93
CA TYR A 24 -11.49 0.60 -9.80
C TYR A 24 -10.55 0.85 -10.98
N GLN A 25 -10.96 1.74 -11.88
CA GLN A 25 -10.21 2.17 -13.06
C GLN A 25 -9.87 3.65 -12.92
N SER A 26 -8.65 3.91 -12.49
CA SER A 26 -8.11 5.25 -12.27
C SER A 26 -6.65 5.30 -12.67
N GLU A 27 -6.19 6.51 -12.99
CA GLU A 27 -4.76 6.84 -13.08
C GLU A 27 -4.11 6.87 -11.70
N ASN A 28 -4.88 6.97 -10.61
CA ASN A 28 -4.40 6.95 -9.22
C ASN A 28 -4.62 5.58 -8.56
N ARG A 29 -4.31 4.48 -9.24
CA ARG A 29 -4.58 3.15 -8.71
C ARG A 29 -3.35 2.58 -8.01
N SER A 30 -3.35 2.54 -6.68
CA SER A 30 -2.39 1.77 -5.89
C SER A 30 -2.35 0.30 -6.29
N ASN A 31 -1.14 -0.26 -6.26
CA ASN A 31 -0.97 -1.70 -6.19
C ASN A 31 -1.11 -2.18 -4.74
N ILE A 32 -1.72 -3.35 -4.54
CA ILE A 32 -1.80 -4.00 -3.22
C ILE A 32 -0.87 -5.20 -3.25
N TRP A 33 0.00 -5.33 -2.25
CA TRP A 33 0.92 -6.47 -2.14
C TRP A 33 0.61 -7.28 -0.91
N LEU A 34 0.58 -8.59 -1.03
CA LEU A 34 0.63 -9.50 0.11
C LEU A 34 1.96 -10.23 0.09
N LEU A 35 2.67 -10.14 1.19
CA LEU A 35 3.97 -10.73 1.40
C LEU A 35 3.90 -11.70 2.58
N ARG A 36 4.11 -12.98 2.28
CA ARG A 36 4.12 -14.00 3.32
C ARG A 36 5.45 -14.09 4.05
N GLY A 37 5.35 -14.33 5.36
CA GLY A 37 6.46 -14.72 6.21
C GLY A 37 6.21 -15.99 6.98
N SER A 38 7.26 -16.52 7.58
CA SER A 38 7.22 -17.64 8.52
C SER A 38 6.59 -17.26 9.85
N HIS A 39 6.71 -15.99 10.29
CA HIS A 39 6.22 -15.53 11.60
C HIS A 39 5.14 -14.45 11.51
N GLN A 40 5.15 -13.62 10.47
CA GLN A 40 4.18 -12.54 10.24
C GLN A 40 3.97 -12.35 8.74
N ASP A 41 2.75 -12.02 8.35
CA ASP A 41 2.42 -11.60 6.98
C ASP A 41 2.23 -10.08 6.94
N VAL A 42 2.54 -9.50 5.78
CA VAL A 42 2.38 -8.08 5.54
C VAL A 42 1.53 -7.84 4.30
N VAL A 43 0.54 -6.98 4.43
CA VAL A 43 -0.14 -6.33 3.31
C VAL A 43 0.47 -4.95 3.13
N ILE A 44 0.96 -4.62 1.93
CA ILE A 44 1.47 -3.29 1.59
C ILE A 44 0.43 -2.62 0.71
N ASP A 45 -0.08 -1.49 1.19
CA ASP A 45 -1.24 -0.76 0.69
C ASP A 45 -2.53 -1.59 0.67
N THR A 46 -3.69 -0.95 0.64
CA THR A 46 -4.98 -1.61 0.93
C THR A 46 -6.12 -1.22 -0.01
N GLY A 47 -5.82 -0.46 -1.07
CA GLY A 47 -6.83 -0.02 -2.03
C GLY A 47 -7.82 0.95 -1.41
N LEU A 48 -8.97 1.07 -2.07
CA LEU A 48 -10.08 1.92 -1.60
C LEU A 48 -10.77 1.37 -0.35
N GLY A 49 -10.61 0.07 -0.02
CA GLY A 49 -11.30 -0.55 1.10
C GLY A 49 -12.82 -0.65 0.93
N LEU A 50 -13.32 -0.64 -0.30
CA LEU A 50 -14.76 -0.76 -0.61
C LEU A 50 -15.31 -2.16 -0.34
N ARG A 51 -14.45 -3.18 -0.29
CA ARG A 51 -14.76 -4.56 0.13
C ARG A 51 -13.69 -5.08 1.08
N SER A 52 -14.03 -6.12 1.87
CA SER A 52 -13.11 -6.68 2.87
C SER A 52 -11.92 -7.38 2.18
N LEU A 53 -10.75 -6.75 2.23
CA LEU A 53 -9.50 -7.35 1.76
C LEU A 53 -9.06 -8.55 2.62
N PRO A 54 -9.19 -8.52 3.97
CA PRO A 54 -8.96 -9.72 4.79
C PRO A 54 -9.83 -10.91 4.39
N ASP A 55 -11.14 -10.70 4.16
CA ASP A 55 -12.03 -11.79 3.73
C ASP A 55 -11.63 -12.34 2.37
N TYR A 56 -11.14 -11.49 1.46
CA TYR A 56 -10.63 -11.93 0.18
C TYR A 56 -9.38 -12.79 0.32
N ILE A 57 -8.41 -12.33 1.12
CA ILE A 57 -7.16 -13.02 1.40
C ILE A 57 -7.44 -14.40 2.00
N ASP A 58 -8.35 -14.48 2.96
CA ASP A 58 -8.77 -15.74 3.60
C ASP A 58 -9.52 -16.66 2.63
N ALA A 59 -10.55 -16.15 1.96
CA ALA A 59 -11.37 -16.95 1.03
C ALA A 59 -10.59 -17.49 -0.17
N LYS A 60 -9.46 -16.87 -0.52
CA LYS A 60 -8.55 -17.35 -1.57
C LYS A 60 -7.38 -18.18 -1.04
N GLY A 61 -7.30 -18.42 0.27
CA GLY A 61 -6.25 -19.23 0.89
C GLY A 61 -4.86 -18.62 0.74
N LEU A 62 -4.74 -17.30 0.61
CA LEU A 62 -3.46 -16.64 0.30
C LEU A 62 -2.49 -16.65 1.47
N LEU A 63 -2.96 -16.95 2.69
CA LEU A 63 -2.13 -17.13 3.87
C LEU A 63 -1.62 -18.58 4.02
N GLY A 64 -1.83 -19.42 3.03
CA GLY A 64 -1.42 -20.83 3.04
C GLY A 64 -2.52 -21.77 3.53
N GLU A 65 -2.27 -23.07 3.34
CA GLU A 65 -3.27 -24.12 3.56
C GLU A 65 -3.22 -24.73 4.97
N ASP A 66 -2.18 -24.42 5.75
CA ASP A 66 -2.04 -24.95 7.11
C ASP A 66 -3.01 -24.23 8.07
N PRO A 67 -4.06 -24.91 8.57
CA PRO A 67 -5.05 -24.31 9.46
C PRO A 67 -4.48 -23.97 10.85
N GLN A 68 -3.29 -24.47 11.19
CA GLN A 68 -2.61 -24.14 12.46
C GLN A 68 -1.77 -22.88 12.37
N ARG A 69 -1.54 -22.35 11.15
CA ARG A 69 -0.79 -21.12 10.95
C ARG A 69 -1.58 -19.93 11.53
N LYS A 70 -0.96 -19.21 12.45
CA LYS A 70 -1.57 -18.09 13.18
C LYS A 70 -0.73 -16.81 13.06
N ASN A 71 -0.09 -16.64 11.91
CA ASN A 71 0.73 -15.47 11.67
C ASN A 71 -0.16 -14.22 11.72
N PRO A 72 0.23 -13.18 12.47
CA PRO A 72 -0.45 -11.91 12.41
C PRO A 72 -0.36 -11.33 11.00
N LEU A 73 -1.39 -10.58 10.61
CA LEU A 73 -1.46 -9.87 9.35
C LEU A 73 -1.35 -8.37 9.62
N LEU A 74 -0.20 -7.79 9.30
CA LEU A 74 0.07 -6.36 9.43
C LEU A 74 -0.21 -5.66 8.10
N ALA A 75 -1.12 -4.69 8.08
CA ALA A 75 -1.30 -3.81 6.93
C ALA A 75 -0.43 -2.56 7.08
N ILE A 76 0.38 -2.24 6.08
CA ILE A 76 1.21 -1.05 6.04
C ILE A 76 0.78 -0.23 4.84
N ALA A 77 0.48 1.06 5.04
CA ALA A 77 0.34 1.95 3.90
C ALA A 77 1.67 2.67 3.65
N THR A 78 2.08 2.72 2.38
CA THR A 78 3.26 3.45 1.93
C THR A 78 3.09 4.96 2.15
N HIS A 79 1.85 5.44 2.10
CA HIS A 79 1.40 6.76 2.55
C HIS A 79 -0.13 6.76 2.72
N THR A 80 -0.74 7.85 3.20
CA THR A 80 -2.16 7.84 3.57
C THR A 80 -3.14 8.36 2.53
N HIS A 81 -2.76 8.46 1.26
CA HIS A 81 -3.76 8.69 0.22
C HIS A 81 -4.80 7.57 0.17
N PHE A 82 -5.99 7.91 -0.30
CA PHE A 82 -7.20 7.10 -0.16
C PHE A 82 -7.14 5.73 -0.82
N ASP A 83 -6.41 5.61 -1.92
CA ASP A 83 -6.22 4.38 -2.68
C ASP A 83 -5.11 3.49 -2.10
N HIS A 84 -4.28 4.00 -1.18
CA HIS A 84 -3.31 3.22 -0.42
C HIS A 84 -3.85 2.81 0.96
N SER A 85 -4.60 3.70 1.61
CA SER A 85 -4.99 3.56 3.01
C SER A 85 -6.47 3.23 3.26
N GLY A 86 -7.31 3.24 2.21
CA GLY A 86 -8.75 3.08 2.31
C GLY A 86 -9.20 1.81 3.04
N GLY A 87 -8.45 0.72 2.90
CA GLY A 87 -8.70 -0.57 3.54
C GLY A 87 -8.07 -0.76 4.93
N LEU A 88 -7.22 0.14 5.43
CA LEU A 88 -6.50 -0.06 6.70
C LEU A 88 -7.43 -0.34 7.89
N HIS A 89 -8.62 0.27 7.90
CA HIS A 89 -9.62 0.08 8.95
C HIS A 89 -10.15 -1.36 9.10
N GLN A 90 -9.84 -2.23 8.14
CA GLN A 90 -10.24 -3.63 8.11
C GLN A 90 -9.24 -4.52 8.85
N PHE A 91 -8.07 -3.98 9.25
CA PHE A 91 -6.97 -4.73 9.85
C PHE A 91 -6.81 -4.38 11.33
N GLN A 92 -6.43 -5.38 12.15
CA GLN A 92 -6.14 -5.18 13.57
C GLN A 92 -4.76 -4.54 13.80
N GLN A 93 -3.82 -4.79 12.89
CA GLN A 93 -2.46 -4.25 12.97
C GLN A 93 -2.24 -3.36 11.75
N VAL A 94 -1.92 -2.10 12.01
CA VAL A 94 -1.77 -1.06 10.99
C VAL A 94 -0.47 -0.30 11.22
N GLY A 95 0.34 -0.18 10.16
CA GLY A 95 1.59 0.57 10.13
C GLY A 95 1.53 1.73 9.17
N VAL A 96 2.00 2.91 9.61
CA VAL A 96 2.26 4.07 8.76
C VAL A 96 3.49 4.81 9.25
N HIS A 97 4.10 5.61 8.38
CA HIS A 97 5.17 6.52 8.80
C HIS A 97 4.68 7.54 9.82
N SER A 98 5.56 7.96 10.74
CA SER A 98 5.23 8.92 11.80
C SER A 98 4.59 10.22 11.30
N ALA A 99 5.03 10.72 10.13
CA ALA A 99 4.49 11.92 9.53
C ALA A 99 3.03 11.78 9.06
N GLU A 100 2.53 10.56 8.84
CA GLU A 100 1.18 10.29 8.31
C GLU A 100 0.13 10.00 9.41
N VAL A 101 0.58 9.88 10.67
CA VAL A 101 -0.26 9.45 11.79
C VAL A 101 -1.46 10.37 12.00
N ASP A 102 -1.26 11.68 11.93
CA ASP A 102 -2.32 12.67 12.20
C ASP A 102 -3.43 12.61 11.14
N ALA A 103 -3.06 12.49 9.86
CA ALA A 103 -4.00 12.38 8.75
C ALA A 103 -4.87 11.12 8.88
N LEU A 104 -4.23 9.96 9.08
CA LEU A 104 -4.94 8.69 9.24
C LEU A 104 -5.81 8.66 10.50
N SER A 105 -5.29 9.18 11.62
CA SER A 105 -5.98 9.16 12.91
C SER A 105 -7.22 10.04 12.94
N SER A 106 -7.21 11.11 12.14
CA SER A 106 -8.33 12.05 12.03
C SER A 106 -9.25 11.76 10.83
N GLY A 107 -8.80 10.95 9.87
CA GLY A 107 -9.51 10.75 8.60
C GLY A 107 -9.58 12.04 7.78
N ASP A 108 -8.49 12.82 7.76
CA ASP A 108 -8.43 14.11 7.06
C ASP A 108 -8.53 13.89 5.54
N ASN A 109 -9.73 14.13 4.98
CA ASN A 109 -9.97 13.91 3.55
C ASN A 109 -9.15 14.82 2.63
N PHE A 110 -8.66 15.97 3.11
CA PHE A 110 -7.84 16.85 2.30
C PHE A 110 -6.41 16.30 2.18
N GLU A 111 -5.81 15.91 3.30
CA GLU A 111 -4.47 15.33 3.31
C GLU A 111 -4.43 13.91 2.74
N MET A 112 -5.48 13.12 2.96
CA MET A 112 -5.62 11.78 2.39
C MET A 112 -6.10 11.81 0.93
N VAL A 113 -6.25 13.01 0.35
CA VAL A 113 -6.58 13.23 -1.07
C VAL A 113 -7.80 12.41 -1.50
N THR A 114 -8.86 12.35 -0.68
CA THR A 114 -10.04 11.50 -0.94
C THR A 114 -10.88 12.04 -2.12
N TRP A 115 -10.35 11.96 -3.33
CA TRP A 115 -10.88 12.55 -4.55
C TRP A 115 -11.36 11.47 -5.52
N LEU A 116 -12.20 10.57 -5.03
CA LEU A 116 -12.80 9.52 -5.82
C LEU A 116 -14.00 10.04 -6.63
N SER A 117 -14.09 9.62 -7.88
CA SER A 117 -15.19 9.91 -8.81
C SER A 117 -16.04 8.67 -9.10
N ASP A 118 -17.34 8.87 -9.31
CA ASP A 118 -18.25 7.80 -9.77
C ASP A 118 -17.78 7.20 -11.11
N ARG A 119 -17.00 7.94 -11.91
CA ARG A 119 -16.49 7.46 -13.21
C ARG A 119 -15.35 6.45 -13.08
N GLU A 120 -14.65 6.44 -11.96
CA GLU A 120 -13.53 5.53 -11.71
C GLU A 120 -14.01 4.18 -11.18
N ILE A 121 -15.28 4.08 -10.77
CA ILE A 121 -15.89 2.83 -10.30
C ILE A 121 -16.80 2.27 -11.38
N THR A 122 -16.32 1.25 -12.09
CA THR A 122 -17.03 0.67 -13.24
C THR A 122 -18.22 -0.21 -12.84
N GLU A 123 -18.19 -0.78 -11.64
CA GLU A 123 -19.31 -1.49 -11.05
C GLU A 123 -19.45 -1.10 -9.56
N ALA A 124 -20.63 -0.61 -9.19
CA ALA A 124 -20.86 -0.10 -7.85
C ALA A 124 -20.73 -1.23 -6.81
N PRO A 125 -20.03 -1.01 -5.68
CA PRO A 125 -19.87 -2.06 -4.67
C PRO A 125 -21.23 -2.48 -4.12
N SER A 126 -22.10 -1.53 -3.79
CA SER A 126 -23.45 -1.76 -3.27
C SER A 126 -24.50 -0.89 -3.97
N PRO A 127 -25.79 -1.29 -3.94
CA PRO A 127 -26.88 -0.47 -4.46
C PRO A 127 -26.87 0.94 -3.86
N GLY A 128 -26.98 1.95 -4.71
CA GLY A 128 -27.00 3.36 -4.30
C GLY A 128 -25.66 3.96 -3.85
N TRP A 129 -24.55 3.22 -3.97
CA TRP A 129 -23.22 3.75 -3.68
C TRP A 129 -22.88 4.94 -4.60
N ARG A 130 -22.19 5.94 -4.03
CA ARG A 130 -21.72 7.15 -4.73
C ARG A 130 -20.37 7.58 -4.16
N ALA A 131 -19.44 7.92 -5.03
CA ALA A 131 -18.09 8.33 -4.68
C ALA A 131 -18.07 9.57 -3.76
N ARG A 132 -19.01 10.51 -3.91
CA ARG A 132 -19.13 11.67 -3.02
C ARG A 132 -19.38 11.33 -1.53
N HIS A 133 -19.77 10.09 -1.22
CA HIS A 133 -19.96 9.62 0.16
C HIS A 133 -18.77 8.80 0.66
N TYR A 134 -17.82 8.49 -0.22
CA TYR A 134 -16.62 7.76 0.14
C TYR A 134 -15.71 8.66 0.99
N LYS A 135 -15.17 8.07 2.05
CA LYS A 135 -14.18 8.65 2.95
C LYS A 135 -13.28 7.54 3.44
N VAL A 136 -11.99 7.83 3.58
CA VAL A 136 -11.13 6.94 4.35
C VAL A 136 -11.58 7.00 5.81
N LYS A 137 -11.73 5.83 6.42
CA LYS A 137 -12.12 5.75 7.83
C LYS A 137 -10.88 5.96 8.69
N ALA A 138 -11.02 6.78 9.73
CA ALA A 138 -9.95 7.03 10.67
C ALA A 138 -9.50 5.75 11.37
N VAL A 139 -8.18 5.58 11.54
CA VAL A 139 -7.57 4.43 12.19
C VAL A 139 -6.43 4.91 13.09
N GLN A 140 -6.35 4.37 14.31
CA GLN A 140 -5.18 4.55 15.16
C GLN A 140 -4.13 3.52 14.76
N PRO A 141 -2.97 3.93 14.21
CA PRO A 141 -1.94 2.97 13.82
C PRO A 141 -1.37 2.28 15.05
N THR A 142 -1.13 0.97 14.94
CA THR A 142 -0.50 0.18 15.99
C THR A 142 1.02 0.17 15.87
N HIS A 143 1.54 0.50 14.68
CA HIS A 143 2.96 0.59 14.38
C HIS A 143 3.25 1.97 13.77
N ILE A 144 4.07 2.77 14.44
CA ILE A 144 4.53 4.06 13.95
C ILE A 144 5.94 3.86 13.41
N LEU A 145 6.08 3.93 12.09
CA LEU A 145 7.32 3.60 11.38
C LEU A 145 8.20 4.84 11.19
N GLN A 146 9.50 4.62 11.18
CA GLN A 146 10.54 5.62 10.89
C GLN A 146 11.56 5.07 9.88
N GLU A 147 12.38 5.96 9.32
CA GLU A 147 13.54 5.58 8.51
C GLU A 147 14.41 4.53 9.22
N GLY A 148 14.76 3.47 8.49
CA GLY A 148 15.63 2.40 8.96
C GLY A 148 14.97 1.34 9.83
N ASP A 149 13.70 1.51 10.20
CA ASP A 149 12.95 0.46 10.92
C ASP A 149 12.88 -0.82 10.08
N VAL A 150 12.85 -1.97 10.77
CA VAL A 150 12.80 -3.28 10.12
C VAL A 150 11.52 -4.00 10.51
N ILE A 151 10.67 -4.25 9.54
CA ILE A 151 9.50 -5.13 9.68
C ILE A 151 9.98 -6.56 9.46
N ASN A 152 9.99 -7.34 10.54
CA ASN A 152 10.48 -8.73 10.53
C ASN A 152 9.32 -9.71 10.32
N LEU A 153 9.32 -10.38 9.16
CA LEU A 153 8.35 -11.42 8.80
C LEU A 153 8.84 -12.82 9.20
N GLY A 154 10.05 -12.91 9.76
CA GLY A 154 10.76 -14.13 10.17
C GLY A 154 11.91 -14.45 9.23
N ASP A 155 11.60 -15.15 8.15
CA ASP A 155 12.47 -15.55 7.04
C ASP A 155 12.62 -14.46 5.97
N ARG A 156 11.94 -13.32 6.18
CA ARG A 156 12.00 -12.15 5.30
C ARG A 156 11.96 -10.87 6.14
N LYS A 157 12.60 -9.81 5.65
CA LYS A 157 12.65 -8.51 6.32
C LYS A 157 12.40 -7.39 5.33
N GLN A 158 11.63 -6.39 5.75
CA GLN A 158 11.43 -5.17 4.98
C GLN A 158 12.04 -4.00 5.76
N THR A 159 13.00 -3.30 5.17
CA THR A 159 13.56 -2.07 5.74
C THR A 159 12.73 -0.88 5.27
N VAL A 160 12.29 -0.03 6.20
CA VAL A 160 11.56 1.20 5.89
C VAL A 160 12.57 2.24 5.40
N LEU A 161 12.31 2.78 4.20
CA LEU A 161 13.03 3.93 3.66
C LEU A 161 12.05 5.10 3.61
N HIS A 162 12.31 6.18 4.34
CA HIS A 162 11.55 7.42 4.24
C HIS A 162 11.94 8.15 2.96
N MET A 163 10.94 8.40 2.13
CA MET A 163 11.07 8.91 0.77
C MET A 163 10.02 10.02 0.54
N PRO A 164 10.12 11.14 1.28
CA PRO A 164 9.15 12.23 1.16
C PRO A 164 9.19 12.86 -0.23
N GLY A 165 8.09 13.48 -0.61
CA GLY A 165 7.96 14.13 -1.91
C GLY A 165 6.52 14.09 -2.38
N HIS A 166 5.98 12.89 -2.58
CA HIS A 166 4.57 12.71 -2.94
C HIS A 166 3.65 13.04 -1.76
N SER A 167 3.96 12.48 -0.59
CA SER A 167 3.42 12.88 0.70
C SER A 167 4.55 13.11 1.71
N ARG A 168 4.22 13.70 2.86
CA ARG A 168 5.18 13.98 3.96
C ARG A 168 5.86 12.74 4.53
N GLY A 169 5.16 11.60 4.57
CA GLY A 169 5.63 10.35 5.13
C GLY A 169 5.58 9.20 4.16
N SER A 170 5.67 9.48 2.85
CA SER A 170 5.88 8.46 1.84
C SER A 170 7.07 7.58 2.21
N ILE A 171 6.88 6.26 2.18
CA ILE A 171 7.92 5.27 2.44
C ILE A 171 8.04 4.28 1.29
N CYS A 172 9.25 3.77 1.09
CA CYS A 172 9.48 2.51 0.40
C CYS A 172 9.75 1.38 1.41
N LEU A 173 9.38 0.16 1.05
CA LEU A 173 9.73 -1.06 1.80
C LEU A 173 10.75 -1.87 1.00
N HIS A 174 11.95 -2.03 1.57
CA HIS A 174 13.09 -2.64 0.90
C HIS A 174 13.39 -4.04 1.42
N ASP A 175 13.22 -5.03 0.54
CA ASP A 175 13.69 -6.40 0.72
C ASP A 175 15.09 -6.53 0.14
N ARG A 176 16.11 -6.31 0.98
CA ARG A 176 17.52 -6.33 0.56
C ARG A 176 17.95 -7.69 0.02
N GLU A 177 17.50 -8.77 0.64
CA GLU A 177 17.92 -10.13 0.31
C GLU A 177 17.36 -10.57 -1.05
N ASN A 178 16.09 -10.21 -1.33
CA ASN A 178 15.43 -10.55 -2.58
C ASN A 178 15.52 -9.43 -3.64
N LYS A 179 16.23 -8.34 -3.34
CA LYS A 179 16.35 -7.13 -4.17
C LYS A 179 15.01 -6.56 -4.65
N LEU A 180 13.96 -6.66 -3.82
CA LEU A 180 12.63 -6.11 -4.09
C LEU A 180 12.48 -4.73 -3.45
N LEU A 181 11.78 -3.82 -4.10
CA LEU A 181 11.42 -2.53 -3.52
C LEU A 181 9.97 -2.19 -3.84
N PHE A 182 9.16 -2.02 -2.79
CA PHE A 182 7.81 -1.50 -2.89
C PHE A 182 7.87 0.01 -2.72
N THR A 183 7.53 0.77 -3.77
CA THR A 183 7.77 2.21 -3.82
C THR A 183 6.55 3.07 -3.51
N GLY A 184 5.36 2.48 -3.51
CA GLY A 184 4.12 3.25 -3.54
C GLY A 184 4.19 4.29 -4.66
N ASP A 185 3.93 5.55 -4.31
CA ASP A 185 3.92 6.67 -5.25
C ASP A 185 5.22 7.50 -5.26
N VAL A 186 6.33 6.93 -4.77
CA VAL A 186 7.66 7.53 -4.95
C VAL A 186 8.14 7.36 -6.39
N VAL A 187 7.86 6.19 -7.00
CA VAL A 187 8.09 5.89 -8.42
C VAL A 187 7.00 4.95 -8.89
N TYR A 188 6.40 5.28 -10.03
CA TYR A 188 5.32 4.56 -10.70
C TYR A 188 5.29 4.89 -12.20
N ASP A 189 4.57 4.09 -12.97
CA ASP A 189 4.39 4.32 -14.40
C ASP A 189 3.34 5.42 -14.63
N GLY A 190 3.76 6.63 -14.99
CA GLY A 190 2.83 7.73 -15.25
C GLY A 190 3.46 9.11 -15.16
N HIS A 191 2.60 10.13 -15.11
CA HIS A 191 3.03 11.48 -14.82
C HIS A 191 3.21 11.65 -13.32
N MET A 192 4.36 12.20 -12.93
CA MET A 192 4.64 12.51 -11.53
C MET A 192 3.61 13.50 -10.99
N ILE A 193 3.04 13.15 -9.85
CA ILE A 193 2.09 13.97 -9.10
C ILE A 193 2.85 14.64 -7.94
N ASP A 194 3.18 15.92 -8.13
CA ASP A 194 4.01 16.75 -7.25
C ASP A 194 3.31 18.02 -6.73
N TRP A 195 1.99 18.14 -6.99
CA TRP A 195 1.17 19.32 -6.70
C TRP A 195 0.10 19.07 -5.62
N LEU A 196 0.11 17.89 -5.01
CA LEU A 196 -0.81 17.52 -3.93
C LEU A 196 -0.50 18.26 -2.63
N PRO A 197 -1.47 18.32 -1.69
CA PRO A 197 -1.23 18.84 -0.35
C PRO A 197 0.01 18.20 0.27
N TYR A 198 0.93 19.03 0.76
CA TYR A 198 2.18 18.58 1.40
C TYR A 198 3.15 17.83 0.49
N SER A 199 2.95 17.87 -0.83
CA SER A 199 3.96 17.48 -1.79
C SER A 199 5.06 18.54 -1.89
N HIS A 200 6.31 18.10 -1.93
CA HIS A 200 7.48 18.98 -1.99
C HIS A 200 8.46 18.48 -3.06
N VAL A 201 8.58 19.24 -4.14
CA VAL A 201 9.43 18.88 -5.30
C VAL A 201 10.90 18.65 -4.91
N SER A 202 11.46 19.45 -4.00
CA SER A 202 12.84 19.28 -3.54
C SER A 202 13.07 17.95 -2.83
N ASP A 203 12.07 17.51 -2.05
CA ASP A 203 12.10 16.25 -1.34
C ASP A 203 11.95 15.11 -2.34
N TYR A 204 11.06 15.27 -3.32
CA TYR A 204 10.87 14.32 -4.42
C TYR A 204 12.17 14.08 -5.21
N ILE A 205 12.89 15.15 -5.58
CA ILE A 205 14.19 15.06 -6.26
C ILE A 205 15.18 14.28 -5.40
N SER A 206 15.29 14.61 -4.11
CA SER A 206 16.20 13.94 -3.19
C SER A 206 15.87 12.45 -3.03
N SER A 207 14.58 12.10 -2.96
CA SER A 207 14.09 10.73 -2.91
C SER A 207 14.38 9.97 -4.21
N CYS A 208 14.18 10.58 -5.38
CA CYS A 208 14.54 9.99 -6.66
C CYS A 208 16.04 9.77 -6.80
N GLU A 209 16.89 10.74 -6.43
CA GLU A 209 18.35 10.60 -6.44
C GLU A 209 18.81 9.45 -5.54
N ARG A 210 18.23 9.35 -4.34
CA ARG A 210 18.47 8.23 -3.42
C ARG A 210 18.10 6.89 -4.04
N LEU A 211 16.94 6.82 -4.71
CA LEU A 211 16.49 5.61 -5.39
C LEU A 211 17.43 5.20 -6.52
N VAL A 212 17.86 6.15 -7.35
CA VAL A 212 18.87 5.92 -8.41
C VAL A 212 20.15 5.33 -7.80
N GLY A 213 20.63 5.88 -6.68
CA GLY A 213 21.79 5.33 -5.98
C GLY A 213 21.61 3.89 -5.48
N LEU A 214 20.40 3.49 -5.08
CA LEU A 214 20.10 2.10 -4.70
C LEU A 214 20.13 1.15 -5.90
N VAL A 215 19.65 1.60 -7.06
CA VAL A 215 19.69 0.83 -8.30
C VAL A 215 21.13 0.72 -8.83
N ASP A 216 21.88 1.82 -8.86
CA ASP A 216 23.27 1.87 -9.33
C ASP A 216 24.22 1.02 -8.48
N SER A 217 23.92 0.87 -7.18
CA SER A 217 24.66 -0.01 -6.27
C SER A 217 24.15 -1.46 -6.25
N GLU A 218 23.26 -1.83 -7.19
CA GLU A 218 22.64 -3.15 -7.33
C GLU A 218 21.93 -3.68 -6.08
N GLN A 219 21.51 -2.77 -5.17
CA GLN A 219 20.72 -3.10 -3.98
C GLN A 219 19.25 -3.38 -4.32
N VAL A 220 18.79 -2.93 -5.49
CA VAL A 220 17.45 -3.15 -6.05
C VAL A 220 17.61 -3.48 -7.54
N THR A 221 16.77 -4.35 -8.08
CA THR A 221 16.75 -4.64 -9.53
C THR A 221 15.68 -3.78 -10.20
N ALA A 222 16.02 -3.07 -11.29
CA ALA A 222 15.12 -2.12 -11.96
C ALA A 222 13.78 -2.72 -12.44
N GLY A 223 13.74 -4.03 -12.74
CA GLY A 223 12.50 -4.75 -13.10
C GLY A 223 11.62 -5.19 -11.92
N VAL A 224 11.98 -4.77 -10.70
CA VAL A 224 11.38 -5.16 -9.41
C VAL A 224 11.09 -3.89 -8.58
N ILE A 225 11.07 -2.73 -9.23
CA ILE A 225 10.45 -1.52 -8.69
C ILE A 225 8.97 -1.72 -8.85
N VAL A 226 8.33 -2.04 -7.74
CA VAL A 226 6.93 -2.36 -7.72
C VAL A 226 6.15 -1.10 -7.36
N GLY A 227 6.18 -0.12 -8.27
CA GLY A 227 5.38 1.10 -8.19
C GLY A 227 3.92 0.83 -8.53
N ALA A 228 3.03 1.75 -8.16
CA ALA A 228 1.64 1.70 -8.61
C ALA A 228 1.58 1.70 -10.16
N LEU A 229 0.57 1.02 -10.71
CA LEU A 229 0.17 0.94 -12.14
C LEU A 229 0.78 -0.14 -13.06
N SER A 230 -0.15 -0.82 -13.76
CA SER A 230 -0.07 -1.41 -15.10
C SER A 230 -1.49 -1.43 -15.69
#